data_AF-A0A2V3I8N1-F1
#
_entry.id   AF-A0A2V3I8N1-F1
#
_cell.length_a   1.000
_cell.length_b   1.000
_cell.length_c   1.000
_cell.angle_alpha   90.00
_cell.angle_beta   90.00
_cell.angle_gamma   90.00
#
_symmetry.space_group_name_H-M   'P 1'
#
loop_
_entity.id
_entity.type
_entity.pdbx_description
1 polymer ?
#
loop_
_entity_poly.entity_id
_entity_poly.type
_entity_poly.pdbx_seq_one_letter_code
_entity_poly.pdbx_strand_id
1 'polypeptide(L)'
;MEKQEKSPSKELIKSGRNFLGILNDIKRRPEDAARELEVSLDEINSILSGKKELSVEIIEKATKIWSVNARDFYIIHDDCTQGVKIMRSDESKQSSRVMERAGYPYYEYRDTAMSKTAPFRPEWIMELCFVDDNDPRNKSVQWNNGHFLHQFTYFIGEVNFYYIDSDGEKKVAVMNTGDSMYITPFVSHSFASRNGAKQPGLILALTYGSKITGDIQQELSTLLNLGQEFALDFSTVEKSTSALLKYFREISSLSLDEISKRANIPTNKIVEFESGKTTPSNIDLQNLAKALTTNLRDLLPNDKTENKVIVKHHDEGKKWFYPNQTRAYEFVELANTTTLPYSKSFEIKINNVDNNELDLRAGLHQYVYNIGNNTITINWVLDGQIFSEKIHPNDSLCIKPFVEHNFRGEGKLLVLRIGGKIVGDSQRELSFVGKENTKRAISETMQWFNPKGKQ
;
A
#
# COMPACT_ATOMS: atom_id res chain seq x y z
N MET A 1 44.80 -17.77 19.51
CA MET A 1 43.82 -17.62 18.41
C MET A 1 42.67 -16.79 18.93
N GLU A 2 42.75 -15.48 18.77
CA GLU A 2 41.62 -14.59 19.03
C GLU A 2 40.53 -14.96 18.01
N LYS A 3 39.35 -15.37 18.50
CA LYS A 3 38.15 -15.46 17.67
C LYS A 3 37.87 -14.05 17.17
N GLN A 4 38.04 -13.81 15.86
CA GLN A 4 37.48 -12.63 15.21
C GLN A 4 35.98 -12.61 15.54
N GLU A 5 35.56 -11.66 16.38
CA GLU A 5 34.14 -11.39 16.63
C GLU A 5 33.50 -11.08 15.27
N LYS A 6 32.61 -11.97 14.82
CA LYS A 6 31.83 -11.77 13.60
C LYS A 6 31.01 -10.49 13.79
N SER A 7 31.12 -9.54 12.86
CA SER A 7 30.34 -8.31 12.93
C SER A 7 28.84 -8.66 13.00
N PRO A 8 28.06 -8.00 13.86
CA PRO A 8 26.61 -8.20 13.94
C PRO A 8 25.95 -8.06 12.56
N SER A 9 24.99 -8.93 12.24
CA SER A 9 24.21 -8.76 11.02
C SER A 9 23.38 -7.47 11.12
N LYS A 10 23.14 -6.80 9.97
CA LYS A 10 22.27 -5.60 9.91
C LYS A 10 20.89 -5.86 10.52
N GLU A 11 20.38 -7.09 10.40
CA GLU A 11 19.11 -7.50 10.97
C GLU A 11 19.14 -7.55 12.49
N LEU A 12 20.19 -8.12 13.10
CA LEU A 12 20.33 -8.15 14.57
C LEU A 12 20.49 -6.74 15.14
N ILE A 13 21.22 -5.85 14.48
CA ILE A 13 21.30 -4.43 14.89
C ILE A 13 19.92 -3.79 14.85
N LYS A 14 19.14 -4.02 13.78
CA LYS A 14 17.79 -3.47 13.65
C LYS A 14 16.84 -4.05 14.72
N SER A 15 16.94 -5.34 15.01
CA SER A 15 16.16 -6.01 16.08
C SER A 15 16.52 -5.46 17.46
N GLY A 16 17.81 -5.30 17.78
CA GLY A 16 18.27 -4.70 19.04
C GLY A 16 17.80 -3.25 19.21
N ARG A 17 17.81 -2.46 18.12
CA ARG A 17 17.28 -1.09 18.11
C ARG A 17 15.77 -1.02 18.25
N ASN A 18 15.04 -1.98 17.66
CA ASN A 18 13.60 -2.12 17.88
C ASN A 18 13.29 -2.43 19.35
N PHE A 19 14.02 -3.37 19.94
CA PHE A 19 13.89 -3.69 21.36
C PHE A 19 14.24 -2.49 22.26
N LEU A 20 15.29 -1.73 21.92
CA LEU A 20 15.62 -0.47 22.61
C LEU A 20 14.47 0.54 22.55
N GLY A 21 13.83 0.71 21.39
CA GLY A 21 12.66 1.56 21.22
C GLY A 21 11.54 1.17 22.18
N ILE A 22 11.20 -0.12 22.23
CA ILE A 22 10.19 -0.66 23.17
C ILE A 22 10.56 -0.28 24.61
N LEU A 23 11.79 -0.56 25.04
CA LEU A 23 12.24 -0.24 26.41
C LEU A 23 12.16 1.26 26.72
N ASN A 24 12.53 2.11 25.76
CA ASN A 24 12.45 3.57 25.91
C ASN A 24 11.00 4.05 26.08
N ASP A 25 10.04 3.45 25.38
CA ASP A 25 8.64 3.83 25.42
C ASP A 25 8.03 3.50 26.78
N ILE A 26 8.31 2.31 27.31
CA ILE A 26 7.84 1.87 28.64
C ILE A 26 8.76 2.30 29.80
N LYS A 27 9.74 3.18 29.55
CA LYS A 27 10.66 3.75 30.55
C LYS A 27 11.42 2.70 31.35
N ARG A 28 11.93 1.67 30.69
CA ARG A 28 12.75 0.62 31.29
C ARG A 28 14.22 0.78 30.90
N ARG A 29 15.09 0.90 31.90
CA ARG A 29 16.54 0.84 31.67
C ARG A 29 16.95 -0.62 31.45
N PRO A 30 18.12 -0.91 30.87
CA PRO A 30 18.61 -2.28 30.73
C PRO A 30 18.58 -3.07 32.05
N GLU A 31 18.91 -2.44 33.19
CA GLU A 31 18.86 -3.06 34.51
C GLU A 31 17.44 -3.35 35.01
N ASP A 32 16.45 -2.55 34.60
CA ASP A 32 15.05 -2.80 34.96
C ASP A 32 14.50 -3.95 34.11
N ALA A 33 14.79 -3.96 32.81
CA ALA A 33 14.42 -5.05 31.90
C ALA A 33 15.03 -6.38 32.35
N ALA A 34 16.32 -6.40 32.70
CA ALA A 34 17.00 -7.61 33.19
C ALA A 34 16.34 -8.17 34.46
N ARG A 35 16.05 -7.30 35.43
CA ARG A 35 15.40 -7.68 36.69
C ARG A 35 13.99 -8.20 36.47
N GLU A 36 13.17 -7.50 35.69
CA GLU A 36 11.75 -7.84 35.46
C GLU A 36 11.57 -9.10 34.60
N LEU A 37 12.46 -9.32 33.64
CA LEU A 37 12.44 -10.48 32.74
C LEU A 37 13.26 -11.66 33.27
N GLU A 38 13.83 -11.54 34.46
CA GLU A 38 14.64 -12.57 35.13
C GLU A 38 15.78 -13.10 34.22
N VAL A 39 16.49 -12.17 33.58
CA VAL A 39 17.68 -12.44 32.75
C VAL A 39 18.85 -11.57 33.18
N SER A 40 20.05 -11.90 32.71
CA SER A 40 21.24 -11.09 33.04
C SER A 40 21.22 -9.73 32.34
N LEU A 41 21.83 -8.71 32.98
CA LEU A 41 22.05 -7.41 32.35
C LEU A 41 22.91 -7.53 31.08
N ASP A 42 23.90 -8.41 31.08
CA ASP A 42 24.76 -8.67 29.91
C ASP A 42 23.97 -9.25 28.74
N GLU A 43 22.97 -10.09 29.01
CA GLU A 43 22.08 -10.62 27.99
C GLU A 43 21.24 -9.51 27.34
N ILE A 44 20.62 -8.64 28.14
CA ILE A 44 19.89 -7.48 27.62
C ILE A 44 20.82 -6.59 26.78
N ASN A 45 22.00 -6.24 27.28
CA ASN A 45 22.96 -5.40 26.55
C ASN A 45 23.46 -6.06 25.26
N SER A 46 23.63 -7.39 25.25
CA SER A 46 24.02 -8.14 24.05
C SER A 46 22.94 -8.10 22.98
N ILE A 47 21.66 -8.15 23.37
CA ILE A 47 20.54 -8.01 22.45
C ILE A 47 20.47 -6.58 21.91
N LEU A 48 20.51 -5.56 22.79
CA LEU A 48 20.43 -4.15 22.40
C LEU A 48 21.56 -3.72 21.44
N SER A 49 22.75 -4.28 21.61
CA SER A 49 23.90 -4.04 20.73
C SER A 49 23.88 -4.86 19.43
N GLY A 50 22.91 -5.76 19.26
CA GLY A 50 22.80 -6.67 18.11
C GLY A 50 23.82 -7.82 18.13
N LYS A 51 24.50 -8.06 19.25
CA LYS A 51 25.43 -9.20 19.41
C LYS A 51 24.70 -10.53 19.62
N LYS A 52 23.49 -10.48 20.18
CA LYS A 52 22.64 -11.65 20.44
C LYS A 52 21.24 -11.42 19.88
N GLU A 53 20.60 -12.49 19.40
CA GLU A 53 19.19 -12.47 19.02
C GLU A 53 18.30 -12.40 20.26
N LEU A 54 17.17 -11.70 20.15
CA LEU A 54 16.14 -11.67 21.18
C LEU A 54 15.40 -13.02 21.19
N SER A 55 15.46 -13.76 22.31
CA SER A 55 14.87 -15.09 22.40
C SER A 55 13.35 -15.06 22.57
N VAL A 56 12.69 -16.13 22.12
CA VAL A 56 11.25 -16.34 22.33
C VAL A 56 10.89 -16.34 23.81
N GLU A 57 11.71 -16.93 24.66
CA GLU A 57 11.50 -16.93 26.12
C GLU A 57 11.44 -15.50 26.70
N ILE A 58 12.32 -14.61 26.25
CA ILE A 58 12.29 -13.20 26.69
C ILE A 58 11.00 -12.52 26.20
N ILE A 59 10.58 -12.78 24.96
CA ILE A 59 9.33 -12.23 24.39
C ILE A 59 8.11 -12.73 25.18
N GLU A 60 8.04 -14.01 25.52
CA GLU A 60 6.97 -14.59 26.33
C GLU A 60 6.91 -13.96 27.74
N LYS A 61 8.07 -13.78 28.40
CA LYS A 61 8.14 -13.08 29.68
C LYS A 61 7.67 -11.63 29.55
N ALA A 62 8.15 -10.92 28.53
CA ALA A 62 7.83 -9.51 28.30
C ALA A 62 6.33 -9.28 28.06
N THR A 63 5.72 -10.06 27.16
CA THR A 63 4.28 -9.96 26.83
C THR A 63 3.36 -10.32 28.00
N LYS A 64 3.87 -11.04 29.01
CA LYS A 64 3.11 -11.37 30.22
C LYS A 64 3.06 -10.22 31.24
N ILE A 65 4.11 -9.38 31.29
CA ILE A 65 4.26 -8.35 32.35
C ILE A 65 4.23 -6.92 31.82
N TRP A 66 4.44 -6.71 30.53
CA TRP A 66 4.38 -5.41 29.86
C TRP A 66 3.22 -5.38 28.87
N SER A 67 2.64 -4.19 28.67
CA SER A 67 1.56 -3.96 27.70
C SER A 67 2.09 -3.87 26.26
N VAL A 68 2.72 -4.96 25.80
CA VAL A 68 3.31 -5.12 24.47
C VAL A 68 2.87 -6.45 23.88
N ASN A 69 2.84 -6.56 22.56
CA ASN A 69 2.46 -7.77 21.84
C ASN A 69 3.70 -8.51 21.33
N ALA A 70 3.61 -9.83 21.17
CA ALA A 70 4.72 -10.63 20.63
C ALA A 70 5.21 -10.11 19.26
N ARG A 71 4.28 -9.62 18.44
CA ARG A 71 4.58 -9.06 17.12
C ARG A 71 5.43 -7.79 17.15
N ASP A 72 5.41 -7.03 18.25
CA ASP A 72 6.16 -5.78 18.38
C ASP A 72 7.67 -6.05 18.40
N PHE A 73 8.07 -7.27 18.75
CA PHE A 73 9.47 -7.72 18.81
C PHE A 73 10.00 -8.23 17.46
N TYR A 74 9.12 -8.57 16.51
CA TYR A 74 9.51 -9.14 15.22
C TYR A 74 9.54 -8.06 14.13
N ILE A 75 10.74 -7.71 13.70
CA ILE A 75 10.95 -6.73 12.63
C ILE A 75 10.64 -7.32 11.25
N ILE A 76 10.27 -6.46 10.30
CA ILE A 76 10.19 -6.84 8.89
C ILE A 76 11.60 -7.11 8.35
N HIS A 77 11.80 -8.31 7.82
CA HIS A 77 13.00 -8.70 7.08
C HIS A 77 13.08 -7.98 5.73
N ASP A 78 14.25 -7.42 5.44
CA ASP A 78 14.50 -6.76 4.16
C ASP A 78 15.01 -7.75 3.11
N ASP A 79 14.10 -8.23 2.27
CA ASP A 79 14.41 -9.12 1.14
C ASP A 79 14.71 -8.37 -0.17
N CYS A 80 14.88 -7.04 -0.10
CA CYS A 80 15.15 -6.16 -1.24
C CYS A 80 16.37 -5.26 -0.93
N THR A 81 17.47 -5.87 -0.49
CA THR A 81 18.63 -5.16 0.08
C THR A 81 19.36 -4.23 -0.90
N GLN A 82 19.19 -4.43 -2.21
CA GLN A 82 19.75 -3.58 -3.26
C GLN A 82 18.75 -2.53 -3.79
N GLY A 83 17.57 -2.40 -3.18
CA GLY A 83 16.56 -1.40 -3.55
C GLY A 83 15.66 -1.82 -4.71
N VAL A 84 16.11 -2.75 -5.55
CA VAL A 84 15.32 -3.43 -6.58
C VAL A 84 15.37 -4.93 -6.34
N LYS A 85 14.21 -5.59 -6.38
CA LYS A 85 14.09 -7.06 -6.32
C LYS A 85 13.41 -7.53 -7.59
N ILE A 86 14.08 -8.41 -8.35
CA ILE A 86 13.60 -8.95 -9.62
C ILE A 86 13.13 -10.39 -9.38
N MET A 87 12.03 -10.78 -10.04
CA MET A 87 11.58 -12.16 -10.17
C MET A 87 11.52 -12.51 -11.65
N ARG A 88 12.22 -13.57 -12.04
CA ARG A 88 12.32 -14.02 -13.43
C ARG A 88 11.05 -14.73 -13.87
N SER A 89 10.75 -14.66 -15.17
CA SER A 89 9.60 -15.35 -15.76
C SER A 89 9.59 -16.85 -15.44
N ASP A 90 10.75 -17.51 -15.41
CA ASP A 90 10.84 -18.93 -15.09
C ASP A 90 10.52 -19.22 -13.61
N GLU A 91 10.85 -18.32 -12.69
CA GLU A 91 10.42 -18.41 -11.28
C GLU A 91 8.89 -18.26 -11.19
N SER A 92 8.29 -17.35 -11.95
CA SER A 92 6.83 -17.22 -12.04
C SER A 92 6.17 -18.48 -12.61
N LYS A 93 6.77 -19.15 -13.59
CA LYS A 93 6.25 -20.43 -14.10
C LYS A 93 6.31 -21.53 -13.03
N GLN A 94 7.35 -21.54 -12.19
CA GLN A 94 7.49 -22.53 -11.11
C GLN A 94 6.44 -22.39 -10.02
N SER A 95 5.86 -21.20 -9.82
CA SER A 95 4.76 -20.97 -8.87
C SER A 95 3.36 -21.23 -9.47
N SER A 96 3.31 -21.77 -10.69
CA SER A 96 2.06 -22.07 -11.39
C SER A 96 1.15 -23.00 -10.59
N ARG A 97 -0.12 -22.65 -10.53
CA ARG A 97 -1.18 -23.45 -9.93
C ARG A 97 -2.48 -23.25 -10.69
N VAL A 98 -3.05 -24.35 -11.17
CA VAL A 98 -4.36 -24.35 -11.81
C VAL A 98 -5.43 -24.53 -10.73
N MET A 99 -6.38 -23.60 -10.68
CA MET A 99 -7.52 -23.69 -9.77
C MET A 99 -8.79 -24.00 -10.57
N GLU A 100 -9.48 -25.05 -10.13
CA GLU A 100 -10.76 -25.44 -10.69
C GLU A 100 -11.91 -24.68 -10.03
N ARG A 101 -12.96 -24.42 -10.80
CA ARG A 101 -14.25 -23.97 -10.29
C ARG A 101 -15.36 -24.76 -10.97
N ALA A 102 -16.32 -25.24 -10.20
CA ALA A 102 -17.37 -26.16 -10.66
C ALA A 102 -16.82 -27.42 -11.37
N GLY A 103 -15.65 -27.91 -10.96
CA GLY A 103 -15.02 -29.14 -11.49
C GLY A 103 -14.24 -28.96 -12.79
N TYR A 104 -13.99 -27.72 -13.23
CA TYR A 104 -13.22 -27.43 -14.45
C TYR A 104 -12.09 -26.43 -14.18
N PRO A 105 -10.91 -26.59 -14.82
CA PRO A 105 -9.85 -25.59 -14.79
C PRO A 105 -10.39 -24.20 -15.17
N TYR A 106 -10.26 -23.24 -14.26
CA TYR A 106 -10.83 -21.90 -14.44
C TYR A 106 -9.74 -20.84 -14.56
N TYR A 107 -8.70 -20.94 -13.72
CA TYR A 107 -7.56 -20.04 -13.75
C TYR A 107 -6.24 -20.81 -13.62
N GLU A 108 -5.21 -20.34 -14.31
CA GLU A 108 -3.82 -20.60 -13.93
C GLU A 108 -3.26 -19.35 -13.23
N TYR A 109 -2.89 -19.47 -11.96
CA TYR A 109 -2.22 -18.41 -11.21
C TYR A 109 -0.71 -18.60 -11.24
N ARG A 110 0.03 -17.51 -11.36
CA ARG A 110 1.48 -17.44 -11.17
C ARG A 110 1.84 -16.22 -10.34
N ASP A 111 2.72 -16.43 -9.37
CA ASP A 111 3.28 -15.35 -8.58
C ASP A 111 4.19 -14.49 -9.45
N THR A 112 4.19 -13.19 -9.17
CA THR A 112 5.18 -12.24 -9.73
C THR A 112 5.92 -11.54 -8.58
N ALA A 113 6.81 -10.61 -8.89
CA ALA A 113 7.71 -10.00 -7.92
C ALA A 113 6.96 -9.44 -6.70
N MET A 114 7.27 -10.00 -5.53
CA MET A 114 6.82 -9.55 -4.22
C MET A 114 8.01 -9.30 -3.30
N SER A 115 7.90 -8.30 -2.42
CA SER A 115 8.85 -8.06 -1.34
C SER A 115 8.14 -8.07 0.01
N LYS A 116 8.79 -8.62 1.03
CA LYS A 116 8.32 -8.52 2.43
C LYS A 116 8.17 -7.06 2.90
N THR A 117 8.85 -6.13 2.24
CA THR A 117 8.84 -4.70 2.56
C THR A 117 7.81 -3.88 1.77
N ALA A 118 7.01 -4.53 0.92
CA ALA A 118 6.00 -3.86 0.09
C ALA A 118 4.63 -4.57 0.19
N PRO A 119 3.51 -3.84 0.09
CA PRO A 119 2.18 -4.42 0.27
C PRO A 119 1.57 -5.00 -1.01
N PHE A 120 2.37 -5.33 -2.03
CA PHE A 120 1.89 -5.95 -3.27
C PHE A 120 1.59 -7.44 -3.08
N ARG A 121 0.55 -7.92 -3.77
CA ARG A 121 0.24 -9.33 -4.04
C ARG A 121 -0.17 -9.46 -5.52
N PRO A 122 0.80 -9.28 -6.43
CA PRO A 122 0.54 -9.21 -7.85
C PRO A 122 0.55 -10.60 -8.47
N GLU A 123 -0.54 -10.95 -9.12
CA GLU A 123 -0.74 -12.27 -9.72
C GLU A 123 -0.85 -12.15 -11.25
N TRP A 124 -0.14 -13.02 -11.95
CA TRP A 124 -0.41 -13.33 -13.34
C TRP A 124 -1.50 -14.40 -13.36
N ILE A 125 -2.61 -14.15 -14.07
CA ILE A 125 -3.77 -15.04 -14.05
C ILE A 125 -4.28 -15.25 -15.47
N MET A 126 -4.23 -16.49 -15.95
CA MET A 126 -4.76 -16.85 -17.27
C MET A 126 -6.18 -17.39 -17.18
N GLU A 127 -7.07 -16.86 -18.02
CA GLU A 127 -8.50 -17.19 -18.06
C GLU A 127 -8.76 -18.47 -18.85
N LEU A 128 -8.76 -19.63 -18.18
CA LEU A 128 -8.96 -20.93 -18.82
C LEU A 128 -10.42 -21.22 -19.20
N CYS A 129 -11.37 -20.53 -18.56
CA CYS A 129 -12.79 -20.62 -18.90
C CYS A 129 -13.10 -19.78 -20.15
N PHE A 130 -13.68 -20.39 -21.18
CA PHE A 130 -14.20 -19.70 -22.36
C PHE A 130 -15.72 -19.51 -22.25
N VAL A 131 -16.21 -18.32 -22.60
CA VAL A 131 -17.64 -17.98 -22.64
C VAL A 131 -18.09 -17.71 -24.08
N ASP A 132 -19.29 -18.17 -24.41
CA ASP A 132 -19.92 -18.06 -25.73
C ASP A 132 -20.61 -16.71 -25.97
N ASP A 133 -20.86 -15.93 -24.92
CA ASP A 133 -21.44 -14.60 -24.99
C ASP A 133 -20.83 -13.63 -23.96
N ASN A 134 -21.32 -12.39 -24.00
CA ASN A 134 -21.01 -11.34 -23.04
C ASN A 134 -22.23 -11.08 -22.12
N ASP A 135 -23.02 -12.09 -21.73
CA ASP A 135 -24.09 -11.91 -20.74
C ASP A 135 -23.47 -11.90 -19.33
N PRO A 136 -23.67 -10.85 -18.51
CA PRO A 136 -23.18 -10.83 -17.12
C PRO A 136 -23.74 -11.96 -16.24
N ARG A 137 -24.78 -12.67 -16.69
CA ARG A 137 -25.40 -13.82 -16.02
C ARG A 137 -25.03 -15.16 -16.67
N ASN A 138 -24.07 -15.19 -17.58
CA ASN A 138 -23.60 -16.44 -18.19
C ASN A 138 -23.22 -17.46 -17.10
N LYS A 139 -23.81 -18.66 -17.18
CA LYS A 139 -23.73 -19.69 -16.12
C LYS A 139 -22.34 -20.35 -16.04
N SER A 140 -21.54 -20.23 -17.08
CA SER A 140 -20.16 -20.72 -17.10
C SER A 140 -19.26 -19.88 -16.18
N VAL A 141 -19.61 -18.60 -15.95
CA VAL A 141 -18.82 -17.68 -15.12
C VAL A 141 -18.94 -18.05 -13.65
N GLN A 142 -17.80 -18.37 -13.03
CA GLN A 142 -17.71 -18.74 -11.62
C GLN A 142 -17.21 -17.55 -10.81
N TRP A 143 -18.05 -16.99 -9.95
CA TRP A 143 -17.78 -15.77 -9.19
C TRP A 143 -16.92 -16.04 -7.95
N ASN A 144 -16.08 -15.07 -7.56
CA ASN A 144 -15.50 -15.07 -6.20
C ASN A 144 -16.44 -14.35 -5.22
N ASN A 145 -16.08 -14.35 -3.93
CA ASN A 145 -16.83 -13.66 -2.88
C ASN A 145 -16.37 -12.20 -2.66
N GLY A 146 -15.59 -11.65 -3.61
CA GLY A 146 -14.70 -10.53 -3.34
C GLY A 146 -13.53 -10.95 -2.43
N HIS A 147 -12.59 -10.04 -2.23
CA HIS A 147 -11.44 -10.26 -1.34
C HIS A 147 -10.96 -8.95 -0.74
N PHE A 148 -10.16 -9.03 0.32
CA PHE A 148 -9.79 -7.87 1.14
C PHE A 148 -8.87 -6.86 0.46
N LEU A 149 -8.06 -7.30 -0.51
CA LEU A 149 -7.06 -6.44 -1.12
C LEU A 149 -7.71 -5.55 -2.17
N HIS A 150 -7.19 -4.33 -2.29
CA HIS A 150 -7.49 -3.51 -3.47
C HIS A 150 -6.96 -4.22 -4.70
N GLN A 151 -7.62 -4.08 -5.84
CA GLN A 151 -7.15 -4.69 -7.07
C GLN A 151 -7.16 -3.68 -8.20
N PHE A 152 -5.97 -3.43 -8.74
CA PHE A 152 -5.78 -2.90 -10.08
C PHE A 152 -5.59 -4.10 -11.03
N THR A 153 -6.07 -4.00 -12.26
CA THR A 153 -5.88 -5.07 -13.25
C THR A 153 -5.60 -4.50 -14.63
N TYR A 154 -4.64 -5.10 -15.32
CA TYR A 154 -4.32 -4.82 -16.72
C TYR A 154 -4.67 -6.05 -17.57
N PHE A 155 -5.31 -5.83 -18.71
CA PHE A 155 -5.82 -6.90 -19.57
C PHE A 155 -4.91 -7.13 -20.78
N ILE A 156 -4.71 -8.41 -21.12
CA ILE A 156 -3.96 -8.88 -22.28
C ILE A 156 -4.82 -9.93 -23.01
N GLY A 157 -5.17 -9.65 -24.26
CA GLY A 157 -6.06 -10.50 -25.06
C GLY A 157 -7.54 -10.19 -24.83
N GLU A 158 -8.38 -11.16 -25.14
CA GLU A 158 -9.84 -11.01 -25.23
C GLU A 158 -10.54 -11.49 -23.95
N VAL A 159 -10.58 -10.62 -22.94
CA VAL A 159 -11.06 -10.94 -21.59
C VAL A 159 -12.41 -10.28 -21.32
N ASN A 160 -13.36 -11.01 -20.76
CA ASN A 160 -14.53 -10.42 -20.11
C ASN A 160 -14.25 -10.25 -18.61
N PHE A 161 -14.48 -9.05 -18.10
CA PHE A 161 -14.41 -8.72 -16.68
C PHE A 161 -15.83 -8.61 -16.10
N TYR A 162 -16.19 -9.54 -15.23
CA TYR A 162 -17.47 -9.59 -14.55
C TYR A 162 -17.36 -9.00 -13.15
N TYR A 163 -18.30 -8.15 -12.75
CA TYR A 163 -18.35 -7.58 -11.41
C TYR A 163 -19.78 -7.33 -10.95
N ILE A 164 -19.99 -7.24 -9.64
CA ILE A 164 -21.25 -6.77 -9.05
C ILE A 164 -21.12 -5.28 -8.81
N ASP A 165 -22.05 -4.48 -9.34
CA ASP A 165 -22.04 -3.04 -9.13
C ASP A 165 -22.60 -2.63 -7.74
N SER A 166 -22.72 -1.33 -7.50
CA SER A 166 -23.21 -0.80 -6.24
C SER A 166 -24.69 -1.13 -5.96
N ASP A 167 -25.47 -1.46 -6.99
CA ASP A 167 -26.90 -1.81 -6.88
C ASP A 167 -27.10 -3.32 -6.66
N GLY A 168 -26.02 -4.10 -6.66
CA GLY A 168 -26.07 -5.55 -6.52
C GLY A 168 -26.27 -6.28 -7.85
N GLU A 169 -26.21 -5.56 -8.97
CA GLU A 169 -26.44 -6.12 -10.30
C GLU A 169 -25.15 -6.66 -10.91
N LYS A 170 -25.26 -7.81 -11.59
CA LYS A 170 -24.13 -8.38 -12.34
C LYS A 170 -23.88 -7.54 -13.59
N LYS A 171 -22.64 -7.11 -13.78
CA LYS A 171 -22.14 -6.40 -14.96
C LYS A 171 -20.99 -7.16 -15.59
N VAL A 172 -20.74 -6.83 -16.86
CA VAL A 172 -19.60 -7.33 -17.62
C VAL A 172 -19.02 -6.18 -18.44
N ALA A 173 -17.70 -6.03 -18.38
CA ALA A 173 -16.92 -5.17 -19.24
C ALA A 173 -16.14 -6.04 -20.23
N VAL A 174 -16.26 -5.73 -21.51
CA VAL A 174 -15.58 -6.44 -22.60
C VAL A 174 -14.21 -5.79 -22.80
N MET A 175 -13.16 -6.44 -22.31
CA MET A 175 -11.81 -5.88 -22.23
C MET A 175 -10.91 -6.42 -23.34
N ASN A 176 -9.95 -5.61 -23.76
CA ASN A 176 -8.90 -5.96 -24.71
C ASN A 176 -7.52 -5.59 -24.17
N THR A 177 -6.47 -6.00 -24.90
CA THR A 177 -5.08 -5.66 -24.57
C THR A 177 -4.90 -4.15 -24.38
N GLY A 178 -4.39 -3.76 -23.21
CA GLY A 178 -4.16 -2.35 -22.87
C GLY A 178 -5.22 -1.74 -21.96
N ASP A 179 -6.42 -2.35 -21.92
CA ASP A 179 -7.46 -1.89 -21.01
C ASP A 179 -7.05 -2.18 -19.56
N SER A 180 -7.71 -1.48 -18.64
CA SER A 180 -7.44 -1.64 -17.21
C SER A 180 -8.65 -1.38 -16.35
N MET A 181 -8.60 -1.85 -15.11
CA MET A 181 -9.62 -1.53 -14.12
C MET A 181 -9.04 -1.35 -12.71
N TYR A 182 -9.85 -0.72 -11.87
CA TYR A 182 -9.73 -0.79 -10.42
C TYR A 182 -11.05 -1.32 -9.83
N ILE A 183 -10.95 -2.19 -8.82
CA ILE A 183 -12.09 -2.70 -8.06
C ILE A 183 -11.83 -2.59 -6.55
N THR A 184 -12.84 -2.08 -5.84
CA THR A 184 -12.81 -1.89 -4.38
C THR A 184 -12.82 -3.24 -3.65
N PRO A 185 -12.15 -3.36 -2.48
CA PRO A 185 -12.20 -4.55 -1.65
C PRO A 185 -13.62 -5.09 -1.45
N PHE A 186 -13.72 -6.41 -1.40
CA PHE A 186 -14.94 -7.21 -1.21
C PHE A 186 -16.00 -7.11 -2.31
N VAL A 187 -15.78 -6.33 -3.39
CA VAL A 187 -16.66 -6.40 -4.56
C VAL A 187 -16.41 -7.72 -5.29
N SER A 188 -17.45 -8.54 -5.42
CA SER A 188 -17.38 -9.84 -6.10
C SER A 188 -17.16 -9.67 -7.60
N HIS A 189 -16.29 -10.49 -8.17
CA HIS A 189 -15.89 -10.43 -9.56
C HIS A 189 -15.40 -11.76 -10.12
N SER A 190 -15.29 -11.83 -11.44
CA SER A 190 -14.67 -12.93 -12.19
C SER A 190 -14.17 -12.48 -13.55
N PHE A 191 -13.44 -13.36 -14.24
CA PHE A 191 -12.89 -13.16 -15.56
C PHE A 191 -13.11 -14.42 -16.40
N ALA A 192 -13.22 -14.26 -17.71
CA ALA A 192 -13.29 -15.37 -18.66
C ALA A 192 -12.75 -14.93 -20.02
N SER A 193 -12.25 -15.88 -20.79
CA SER A 193 -11.86 -15.70 -22.18
C SER A 193 -13.10 -15.68 -23.07
N ARG A 194 -13.13 -14.80 -24.08
CA ARG A 194 -14.20 -14.85 -25.08
C ARG A 194 -14.00 -16.00 -26.06
N ASN A 195 -15.09 -16.66 -26.44
CA ASN A 195 -15.07 -17.70 -27.46
C ASN A 195 -14.56 -17.14 -28.81
N GLY A 196 -13.74 -17.90 -29.51
CA GLY A 196 -13.08 -17.47 -30.76
C GLY A 196 -11.74 -16.74 -30.57
N ALA A 197 -11.34 -16.40 -29.35
CA ALA A 197 -10.01 -15.88 -29.07
C ALA A 197 -8.93 -16.91 -29.45
N LYS A 198 -7.83 -16.45 -30.06
CA LYS A 198 -6.74 -17.34 -30.53
C LYS A 198 -6.00 -18.07 -29.39
N GLN A 199 -6.03 -17.50 -28.21
CA GLN A 199 -5.41 -18.00 -26.99
C GLN A 199 -6.24 -17.53 -25.80
N PRO A 200 -6.14 -18.21 -24.64
CA PRO A 200 -6.73 -17.71 -23.40
C PRO A 200 -6.33 -16.27 -23.14
N GLY A 201 -7.29 -15.48 -22.67
CA GLY A 201 -7.04 -14.17 -22.09
C GLY A 201 -6.12 -14.28 -20.88
N LEU A 202 -5.46 -13.16 -20.59
CA LEU A 202 -4.55 -13.02 -19.49
C LEU A 202 -4.82 -11.69 -18.78
N ILE A 203 -4.82 -11.71 -17.47
CA ILE A 203 -4.76 -10.51 -16.65
C ILE A 203 -3.49 -10.46 -15.78
N LEU A 204 -3.01 -9.24 -15.57
CA LEU A 204 -2.08 -8.93 -14.49
C LEU A 204 -2.88 -8.31 -13.34
N ALA A 205 -3.33 -9.15 -12.41
CA ALA A 205 -4.12 -8.76 -11.24
C ALA A 205 -3.20 -8.27 -10.12
N LEU A 206 -2.89 -6.97 -10.15
CA LEU A 206 -1.98 -6.34 -9.21
C LEU A 206 -2.74 -5.94 -7.94
N THR A 207 -2.95 -6.91 -7.06
CA THR A 207 -3.63 -6.65 -5.78
C THR A 207 -2.67 -6.06 -4.75
N TYR A 208 -3.17 -5.25 -3.82
CA TYR A 208 -2.34 -4.63 -2.79
C TYR A 208 -3.11 -4.20 -1.54
N GLY A 209 -2.38 -4.17 -0.42
CA GLY A 209 -2.83 -3.55 0.81
C GLY A 209 -2.65 -2.04 0.79
N SER A 210 -3.58 -1.31 1.42
CA SER A 210 -3.48 0.12 1.70
C SER A 210 -3.37 0.35 3.22
N LYS A 211 -4.19 1.25 3.78
CA LYS A 211 -4.11 1.67 5.17
C LYS A 211 -4.60 0.62 6.17
N ILE A 212 -5.60 -0.17 5.83
CA ILE A 212 -6.28 -1.05 6.80
C ILE A 212 -5.65 -2.45 6.95
N THR A 213 -4.40 -2.67 6.51
CA THR A 213 -3.71 -3.97 6.65
C THR A 213 -2.73 -3.97 7.82
N GLY A 214 -2.42 -5.14 8.41
CA GLY A 214 -1.42 -5.25 9.48
C GLY A 214 -1.93 -4.64 10.79
N ASP A 215 -1.18 -3.72 11.38
CA ASP A 215 -1.45 -3.21 12.75
C ASP A 215 -2.80 -2.54 12.88
N ILE A 216 -3.20 -1.72 11.89
CA ILE A 216 -4.51 -1.09 11.86
C ILE A 216 -5.64 -2.13 11.82
N GLN A 217 -5.43 -3.25 11.12
CA GLN A 217 -6.40 -4.35 11.11
C GLN A 217 -6.48 -5.03 12.47
N GLN A 218 -5.34 -5.25 13.12
CA GLN A 218 -5.29 -5.88 14.45
C GLN A 218 -5.95 -4.98 15.49
N GLU A 219 -5.67 -3.68 15.48
CA GLU A 219 -6.31 -2.70 16.37
C GLU A 219 -7.83 -2.75 16.23
N LEU A 220 -8.35 -2.61 15.01
CA LEU A 220 -9.79 -2.72 14.74
C LEU A 220 -10.38 -4.07 15.17
N SER A 221 -9.63 -5.17 15.02
CA SER A 221 -10.10 -6.51 15.39
C SER A 221 -10.34 -6.70 16.89
N THR A 222 -9.66 -5.91 17.74
CA THR A 222 -9.85 -5.97 19.19
C THR A 222 -11.11 -5.24 19.67
N LEU A 223 -11.71 -4.40 18.82
CA LEU A 223 -12.88 -3.57 19.15
C LEU A 223 -14.23 -4.30 19.04
N LEU A 224 -14.24 -5.57 18.61
CA LEU A 224 -15.47 -6.35 18.38
C LEU A 224 -16.47 -5.53 17.52
N ASN A 225 -17.72 -5.37 17.99
CA ASN A 225 -18.76 -4.63 17.28
C ASN A 225 -18.50 -3.11 17.24
N LEU A 226 -17.68 -2.55 18.14
CA LEU A 226 -17.41 -1.10 18.18
C LEU A 226 -16.60 -0.64 16.95
N GLY A 227 -15.83 -1.55 16.33
CA GLY A 227 -15.06 -1.22 15.13
C GLY A 227 -15.92 -0.76 13.95
N GLN A 228 -17.22 -1.11 13.93
CA GLN A 228 -18.14 -0.71 12.87
C GLN A 228 -18.45 0.79 12.89
N GLU A 229 -18.38 1.44 14.06
CA GLU A 229 -18.65 2.88 14.21
C GLU A 229 -17.61 3.77 13.50
N PHE A 230 -16.43 3.23 13.17
CA PHE A 230 -15.42 3.93 12.37
C PHE A 230 -15.76 4.00 10.87
N ALA A 231 -16.74 3.22 10.41
CA ALA A 231 -17.19 3.23 9.02
C ALA A 231 -18.18 4.38 8.77
N LEU A 232 -17.66 5.59 8.54
CA LEU A 232 -18.46 6.77 8.23
C LEU A 232 -19.23 6.64 6.89
N ASP A 233 -20.41 7.26 6.80
CA ASP A 233 -21.21 7.25 5.57
C ASP A 233 -20.61 8.18 4.51
N PHE A 234 -19.78 7.59 3.63
CA PHE A 234 -19.15 8.29 2.51
C PHE A 234 -19.87 8.06 1.16
N SER A 235 -21.18 7.75 1.19
CA SER A 235 -21.95 7.48 -0.03
C SER A 235 -22.14 8.71 -0.94
N THR A 236 -22.07 9.93 -0.38
CA THR A 236 -21.99 11.18 -1.16
C THR A 236 -21.02 12.17 -0.51
N VAL A 237 -20.63 13.23 -1.21
CA VAL A 237 -19.75 14.29 -0.68
C VAL A 237 -20.40 15.02 0.50
N GLU A 238 -21.70 15.30 0.43
CA GLU A 238 -22.46 15.97 1.49
C GLU A 238 -22.52 15.12 2.75
N LYS A 239 -22.83 13.82 2.60
CA LYS A 239 -22.85 12.87 3.71
C LYS A 239 -21.47 12.68 4.32
N SER A 240 -20.42 12.62 3.51
CA SER A 240 -19.04 12.54 3.98
C SER A 240 -18.66 13.75 4.83
N THR A 241 -18.98 14.96 4.34
CA THR A 241 -18.75 16.22 5.07
C THR A 241 -19.51 16.22 6.39
N SER A 242 -20.79 15.86 6.36
CA SER A 242 -21.67 15.76 7.53
C SER A 242 -21.12 14.79 8.58
N ALA A 243 -20.71 13.60 8.15
CA ALA A 243 -20.17 12.57 9.03
C ALA A 243 -18.86 13.00 9.69
N LEU A 244 -17.95 13.62 8.93
CA LEU A 244 -16.70 14.16 9.46
C LEU A 244 -16.94 15.27 10.49
N LEU A 245 -17.82 16.23 10.18
CA LEU A 245 -18.17 17.31 11.11
C LEU A 245 -18.72 16.78 12.43
N LYS A 246 -19.69 15.86 12.34
CA LYS A 246 -20.28 15.23 13.53
C LYS A 246 -19.24 14.46 14.33
N TYR A 247 -18.41 13.65 13.67
CA TYR A 247 -17.33 12.90 14.30
C TYR A 247 -16.37 13.83 15.07
N PHE A 248 -15.88 14.90 14.43
CA PHE A 248 -14.97 15.85 15.09
C PHE A 248 -15.62 16.61 16.25
N ARG A 249 -16.91 16.95 16.15
CA ARG A 249 -17.65 17.54 17.29
C ARG A 249 -17.72 16.58 18.47
N GLU A 250 -18.03 15.31 18.20
CA GLU A 250 -18.23 14.29 19.22
C GLU A 250 -16.92 13.94 19.94
N ILE A 251 -15.81 13.74 19.21
CA ILE A 251 -14.49 13.53 19.85
C ILE A 251 -14.03 14.75 20.66
N SER A 252 -14.52 15.95 20.31
CA SER A 252 -14.25 17.18 21.07
C SER A 252 -15.18 17.34 22.28
N SER A 253 -16.15 16.45 22.47
CA SER A 253 -17.19 16.53 23.51
C SER A 253 -17.94 17.87 23.55
N LEU A 254 -18.13 18.51 22.39
CA LEU A 254 -18.85 19.78 22.30
C LEU A 254 -20.34 19.54 22.06
N SER A 255 -21.17 20.19 22.88
CA SER A 255 -22.60 20.33 22.59
C SER A 255 -22.80 21.22 21.36
N LEU A 256 -23.97 21.11 20.72
CA LEU A 256 -24.36 21.97 19.62
C LEU A 256 -24.31 23.47 19.99
N ASP A 257 -24.71 23.81 21.21
CA ASP A 257 -24.65 25.18 21.72
C ASP A 257 -23.22 25.69 21.89
N GLU A 258 -22.32 24.82 22.35
CA GLU A 258 -20.92 25.19 22.57
C GLU A 258 -20.18 25.39 21.25
N ILE A 259 -20.36 24.47 20.28
CA ILE A 259 -19.76 24.65 18.95
C ILE A 259 -20.36 25.86 18.22
N SER A 260 -21.65 26.13 18.40
CA SER A 260 -22.33 27.32 17.86
C SER A 260 -21.67 28.61 18.35
N LYS A 261 -21.44 28.74 19.65
CA LYS A 261 -20.77 29.90 20.25
C LYS A 261 -19.34 30.07 19.73
N ARG A 262 -18.56 29.00 19.67
CA ARG A 262 -17.16 29.05 19.24
C ARG A 262 -16.99 29.39 17.77
N ALA A 263 -17.82 28.80 16.91
CA ALA A 263 -17.77 29.02 15.47
C ALA A 263 -18.49 30.31 15.04
N ASN A 264 -19.28 30.92 15.94
CA ASN A 264 -20.20 32.01 15.63
C ASN A 264 -21.18 31.62 14.49
N ILE A 265 -21.72 30.39 14.58
CA ILE A 265 -22.67 29.83 13.62
C ILE A 265 -23.93 29.41 14.38
N PRO A 266 -25.14 29.82 13.97
CA PRO A 266 -26.37 29.43 14.66
C PRO A 266 -26.54 27.90 14.83
N THR A 267 -26.97 27.46 16.01
CA THR A 267 -27.17 26.03 16.33
C THR A 267 -27.99 25.28 15.28
N ASN A 268 -29.08 25.87 14.78
CA ASN A 268 -29.91 25.27 13.74
C ASN A 268 -29.14 25.03 12.43
N LYS A 269 -28.23 25.94 12.04
CA LYS A 269 -27.40 25.77 10.84
C LYS A 269 -26.41 24.61 11.01
N ILE A 270 -25.83 24.45 12.20
CA ILE A 270 -24.94 23.32 12.52
C ILE A 270 -25.70 21.99 12.48
N VAL A 271 -26.93 21.95 13.02
CA VAL A 271 -27.81 20.77 12.90
C VAL A 271 -28.07 20.41 11.43
N GLU A 272 -28.30 21.40 10.57
CA GLU A 272 -28.46 21.14 9.14
C GLU A 272 -27.17 20.58 8.50
N PHE A 273 -26.00 21.10 8.87
CA PHE A 273 -24.71 20.58 8.41
C PHE A 273 -24.46 19.12 8.84
N GLU A 274 -24.71 18.78 10.11
CA GLU A 274 -24.54 17.41 10.65
C GLU A 274 -25.63 16.43 10.21
N SER A 275 -26.69 16.92 9.57
CA SER A 275 -27.71 16.09 8.91
C SER A 275 -27.44 15.86 7.42
N GLY A 276 -26.45 16.53 6.83
CA GLY A 276 -26.18 16.52 5.39
C GLY A 276 -27.23 17.26 4.55
N LYS A 277 -28.15 18.01 5.18
CA LYS A 277 -29.20 18.77 4.49
C LYS A 277 -28.64 19.99 3.74
N THR A 278 -27.59 20.60 4.28
CA THR A 278 -26.91 21.75 3.67
C THR A 278 -25.40 21.58 3.75
N THR A 279 -24.70 22.04 2.72
CA THR A 279 -23.23 22.03 2.69
C THR A 279 -22.70 23.32 3.31
N PRO A 280 -21.80 23.25 4.29
CA PRO A 280 -21.18 24.45 4.83
C PRO A 280 -20.33 25.16 3.77
N SER A 281 -20.33 26.49 3.78
CA SER A 281 -19.40 27.26 2.95
C SER A 281 -17.94 27.06 3.41
N ASN A 282 -16.96 27.39 2.56
CA ASN A 282 -15.55 27.35 2.98
C ASN A 282 -15.26 28.20 4.21
N ILE A 283 -15.95 29.35 4.37
CA ILE A 283 -15.82 30.21 5.54
C ILE A 283 -16.41 29.52 6.78
N ASP A 284 -17.59 28.90 6.65
CA ASP A 284 -18.19 28.13 7.74
C ASP A 284 -17.28 26.96 8.15
N LEU A 285 -16.73 26.20 7.19
CA LEU A 285 -15.80 25.10 7.46
C LEU A 285 -14.52 25.58 8.17
N GLN A 286 -13.95 26.72 7.77
CA GLN A 286 -12.78 27.30 8.45
C GLN A 286 -13.11 27.70 9.90
N ASN A 287 -14.27 28.31 10.13
CA ASN A 287 -14.72 28.68 11.47
C ASN A 287 -14.96 27.43 12.34
N LEU A 288 -15.58 26.38 11.78
CA LEU A 288 -15.80 25.11 12.46
C LEU A 288 -14.48 24.40 12.77
N ALA A 289 -13.55 24.34 11.82
CA ALA A 289 -12.23 23.74 12.02
C ALA A 289 -11.48 24.40 13.19
N LYS A 290 -11.47 25.74 13.20
CA LYS A 290 -10.89 26.52 14.31
C LYS A 290 -11.58 26.23 15.63
N ALA A 291 -12.92 26.19 15.65
CA ALA A 291 -13.70 25.93 16.87
C ALA A 291 -13.49 24.51 17.42
N LEU A 292 -13.22 23.54 16.55
CA LEU A 292 -12.93 22.13 16.85
C LEU A 292 -11.45 21.86 17.11
N THR A 293 -10.56 22.87 17.00
CA THR A 293 -9.10 22.70 17.11
C THR A 293 -8.56 21.64 16.13
N THR A 294 -9.08 21.64 14.90
CA THR A 294 -8.66 20.74 13.83
C THR A 294 -8.28 21.55 12.58
N ASN A 295 -7.62 20.94 11.60
CA ASN A 295 -7.35 21.63 10.34
C ASN A 295 -8.57 21.56 9.43
N LEU A 296 -8.73 22.56 8.54
CA LEU A 296 -9.76 22.49 7.49
C LEU A 296 -9.69 21.18 6.69
N ARG A 297 -8.47 20.72 6.39
CA ARG A 297 -8.21 19.46 5.69
C ARG A 297 -8.92 18.27 6.34
N ASP A 298 -8.94 18.22 7.67
CA ASP A 298 -9.44 17.06 8.42
C ASP A 298 -10.98 17.03 8.42
N LEU A 299 -11.64 18.15 8.07
CA LEU A 299 -13.09 18.24 7.85
C LEU A 299 -13.50 18.10 6.38
N LEU A 300 -12.54 18.11 5.45
CA LEU A 300 -12.82 17.99 4.02
C LEU A 300 -12.89 16.52 3.61
N PRO A 301 -13.97 16.07 2.95
CA PRO A 301 -13.97 14.79 2.26
C PRO A 301 -13.13 14.88 0.96
N ASN A 302 -13.09 13.78 0.21
CA ASN A 302 -12.60 13.82 -1.17
C ASN A 302 -13.51 14.72 -2.04
N ASP A 303 -12.93 15.32 -3.08
CA ASP A 303 -13.64 16.23 -3.99
C ASP A 303 -14.85 15.61 -4.72
N LYS A 304 -14.86 14.28 -4.85
CA LYS A 304 -15.95 13.51 -5.45
C LYS A 304 -16.03 12.11 -4.86
N THR A 305 -17.22 11.50 -4.93
CA THR A 305 -17.42 10.08 -4.69
C THR A 305 -17.11 9.29 -5.97
N GLU A 306 -16.22 8.31 -5.88
CA GLU A 306 -15.86 7.44 -6.99
C GLU A 306 -16.74 6.18 -7.03
N ASN A 307 -16.95 5.62 -8.22
CA ASN A 307 -17.55 4.30 -8.36
C ASN A 307 -16.68 3.22 -7.70
N LYS A 308 -17.32 2.18 -7.14
CA LYS A 308 -16.61 1.04 -6.53
C LYS A 308 -15.78 0.24 -7.54
N VAL A 309 -16.18 0.28 -8.81
CA VAL A 309 -15.48 -0.31 -9.95
C VAL A 309 -15.23 0.78 -10.97
N ILE A 310 -13.98 0.89 -11.42
CA ILE A 310 -13.57 1.83 -12.46
C ILE A 310 -13.00 1.00 -13.61
N VAL A 311 -13.63 1.08 -14.76
CA VAL A 311 -13.15 0.51 -16.01
C VAL A 311 -12.55 1.65 -16.84
N LYS A 312 -11.39 1.41 -17.46
CA LYS A 312 -10.75 2.36 -18.36
C LYS A 312 -10.21 1.62 -19.58
N HIS A 313 -10.74 1.93 -20.75
CA HIS A 313 -10.22 1.41 -22.01
C HIS A 313 -8.93 2.13 -22.39
N HIS A 314 -8.06 1.47 -23.16
CA HIS A 314 -6.72 1.99 -23.47
C HIS A 314 -6.75 3.36 -24.17
N ASP A 315 -7.72 3.57 -25.04
CA ASP A 315 -7.92 4.80 -25.82
C ASP A 315 -8.39 5.99 -24.99
N GLU A 316 -9.00 5.75 -23.83
CA GLU A 316 -9.35 6.76 -22.82
C GLU A 316 -8.14 7.22 -21.98
N GLY A 317 -7.01 6.49 -22.08
CA GLY A 317 -5.77 6.78 -21.37
C GLY A 317 -5.10 8.06 -21.85
N LYS A 318 -4.90 9.02 -20.93
CA LYS A 318 -4.08 10.22 -21.22
C LYS A 318 -2.63 9.81 -21.48
N LYS A 319 -2.01 10.42 -22.48
CA LYS A 319 -0.64 10.11 -22.91
C LYS A 319 0.27 11.33 -22.82
N TRP A 320 1.51 11.12 -22.41
CA TRP A 320 2.54 12.15 -22.41
C TRP A 320 3.93 11.55 -22.55
N PHE A 321 4.87 12.34 -23.08
CA PHE A 321 6.28 11.98 -23.08
C PHE A 321 6.96 12.43 -21.79
N TYR A 322 7.92 11.63 -21.33
CA TYR A 322 8.73 11.95 -20.14
C TYR A 322 10.17 11.43 -20.29
N PRO A 323 11.17 12.16 -19.77
CA PRO A 323 11.16 13.60 -19.58
C PRO A 323 10.79 14.34 -20.88
N ASN A 324 10.33 15.59 -20.79
CA ASN A 324 9.84 16.33 -21.97
C ASN A 324 10.94 16.51 -23.06
N GLN A 325 12.19 16.67 -22.62
CA GLN A 325 13.34 16.95 -23.48
C GLN A 325 13.82 15.71 -24.23
N THR A 326 14.08 14.61 -23.50
CA THR A 326 14.63 13.38 -24.08
C THR A 326 13.55 12.46 -24.62
N ARG A 327 12.31 12.57 -24.12
CA ARG A 327 11.16 11.72 -24.46
C ARG A 327 11.50 10.23 -24.38
N ALA A 328 12.33 9.87 -23.40
CA ALA A 328 12.76 8.50 -23.13
C ALA A 328 11.59 7.53 -22.95
N TYR A 329 10.45 8.04 -22.48
CA TYR A 329 9.25 7.29 -22.21
C TYR A 329 8.02 7.97 -22.83
N GLU A 330 7.07 7.17 -23.26
CA GLU A 330 5.67 7.56 -23.44
C GLU A 330 4.83 6.86 -22.38
N PHE A 331 4.21 7.63 -21.50
CA PHE A 331 3.32 7.14 -20.47
C PHE A 331 1.89 7.13 -20.97
N VAL A 332 1.16 6.07 -20.66
CA VAL A 332 -0.30 6.00 -20.78
C VAL A 332 -0.87 5.84 -19.37
N GLU A 333 -1.69 6.78 -18.93
CA GLU A 333 -2.39 6.68 -17.65
C GLU A 333 -3.49 5.61 -17.72
N LEU A 334 -3.39 4.61 -16.85
CA LEU A 334 -4.37 3.51 -16.75
C LEU A 334 -5.49 3.84 -15.75
N ALA A 335 -6.30 2.86 -15.35
CA ALA A 335 -7.38 3.03 -14.38
C ALA A 335 -6.85 3.48 -13.02
N ASN A 336 -7.43 4.56 -12.47
CA ASN A 336 -7.08 5.16 -11.19
C ASN A 336 -8.36 5.64 -10.47
N THR A 337 -8.30 5.77 -9.14
CA THR A 337 -9.40 6.28 -8.30
C THR A 337 -8.87 7.36 -7.36
N THR A 338 -9.62 8.47 -7.16
CA THR A 338 -9.23 9.48 -6.15
C THR A 338 -9.38 8.97 -4.72
N THR A 339 -10.12 7.88 -4.47
CA THR A 339 -10.15 7.18 -3.18
C THR A 339 -8.78 6.63 -2.77
N LEU A 340 -7.91 6.36 -3.74
CA LEU A 340 -6.52 5.93 -3.52
C LEU A 340 -5.57 6.88 -4.24
N PRO A 341 -5.40 8.12 -3.73
CA PRO A 341 -4.69 9.16 -4.46
C PRO A 341 -3.20 8.85 -4.65
N TYR A 342 -2.67 7.89 -3.90
CA TYR A 342 -1.28 7.41 -3.98
C TYR A 342 -1.14 6.09 -4.74
N SER A 343 -2.21 5.59 -5.35
CA SER A 343 -2.14 4.53 -6.37
C SER A 343 -2.01 5.20 -7.74
N LYS A 344 -0.98 4.83 -8.50
CA LYS A 344 -0.72 5.35 -9.84
C LYS A 344 -0.35 4.21 -10.77
N SER A 345 -1.17 3.97 -11.78
CA SER A 345 -1.00 2.91 -12.76
C SER A 345 -0.64 3.47 -14.14
N PHE A 346 0.37 2.87 -14.79
CA PHE A 346 0.89 3.31 -16.08
C PHE A 346 1.22 2.12 -16.97
N GLU A 347 0.91 2.25 -18.26
CA GLU A 347 1.65 1.54 -19.30
C GLU A 347 2.74 2.49 -19.80
N ILE A 348 3.99 2.04 -19.82
CA ILE A 348 5.14 2.86 -20.21
C ILE A 348 5.79 2.22 -21.42
N LYS A 349 5.73 2.91 -22.56
CA LYS A 349 6.57 2.59 -23.71
C LYS A 349 7.92 3.27 -23.53
N ILE A 350 9.00 2.50 -23.69
CA ILE A 350 10.38 2.98 -23.62
C ILE A 350 10.86 3.21 -25.04
N ASN A 351 11.28 4.42 -25.33
CA ASN A 351 11.88 4.80 -26.60
C ASN A 351 13.40 4.62 -26.52
N ASN A 352 14.00 4.22 -27.63
CA ASN A 352 15.45 4.07 -27.70
C ASN A 352 16.13 5.45 -27.60
N VAL A 353 16.74 5.72 -26.45
CA VAL A 353 17.51 6.93 -26.17
C VAL A 353 18.90 6.55 -25.70
N ASP A 354 19.91 7.21 -26.25
CA ASP A 354 21.32 6.98 -25.93
C ASP A 354 21.79 7.94 -24.83
N ASN A 355 21.30 7.72 -23.61
CA ASN A 355 21.80 8.40 -22.41
C ASN A 355 21.69 7.49 -21.18
N ASN A 356 22.47 7.77 -20.14
CA ASN A 356 22.46 7.01 -18.89
C ASN A 356 21.89 7.80 -17.70
N GLU A 357 21.14 8.87 -17.94
CA GLU A 357 20.57 9.71 -16.88
C GLU A 357 19.53 8.91 -16.07
N LEU A 358 19.62 8.93 -14.73
CA LEU A 358 18.61 8.34 -13.85
C LEU A 358 17.41 9.30 -13.76
N ASP A 359 16.53 9.19 -14.73
CA ASP A 359 15.45 10.14 -15.00
C ASP A 359 14.12 9.80 -14.29
N LEU A 360 14.03 8.68 -13.57
CA LEU A 360 12.86 8.28 -12.79
C LEU A 360 13.15 8.22 -11.29
N ARG A 361 12.30 8.90 -10.52
CA ARG A 361 12.31 8.85 -9.05
C ARG A 361 10.92 9.10 -8.49
N ALA A 362 10.42 8.22 -7.62
CA ALA A 362 9.11 8.36 -7.00
C ALA A 362 9.13 7.91 -5.54
N GLY A 363 8.48 8.67 -4.65
CA GLY A 363 8.35 8.36 -3.22
C GLY A 363 7.31 7.28 -2.89
N LEU A 364 7.09 6.32 -3.78
CA LEU A 364 6.07 5.27 -3.67
C LEU A 364 6.73 3.90 -3.93
N HIS A 365 6.16 2.84 -3.36
CA HIS A 365 6.54 1.47 -3.75
C HIS A 365 6.14 1.28 -5.21
N GLN A 366 6.97 0.60 -6.00
CA GLN A 366 6.69 0.38 -7.41
C GLN A 366 6.77 -1.11 -7.73
N TYR A 367 5.74 -1.61 -8.39
CA TYR A 367 5.74 -2.89 -9.07
C TYR A 367 5.87 -2.62 -10.57
N VAL A 368 6.69 -3.41 -11.25
CA VAL A 368 6.91 -3.30 -12.69
C VAL A 368 6.85 -4.70 -13.30
N TYR A 369 6.27 -4.82 -14.49
CA TYR A 369 6.23 -6.05 -15.27
C TYR A 369 6.57 -5.74 -16.73
N ASN A 370 7.44 -6.53 -17.35
CA ASN A 370 7.75 -6.40 -18.76
C ASN A 370 6.67 -7.08 -19.61
N ILE A 371 5.71 -6.28 -20.08
CA ILE A 371 4.61 -6.70 -20.97
C ILE A 371 5.01 -6.67 -22.45
N GLY A 372 6.20 -6.19 -22.78
CA GLY A 372 6.73 -6.18 -24.14
C GLY A 372 7.45 -7.47 -24.50
N ASN A 373 7.84 -7.58 -25.78
CA ASN A 373 8.59 -8.73 -26.30
C ASN A 373 10.10 -8.52 -26.30
N ASN A 374 10.57 -7.35 -25.87
CA ASN A 374 11.98 -6.97 -25.88
C ASN A 374 12.56 -7.00 -24.46
N THR A 375 13.85 -7.30 -24.38
CA THR A 375 14.60 -7.12 -23.13
C THR A 375 14.89 -5.64 -22.91
N ILE A 376 14.67 -5.17 -21.69
CA ILE A 376 14.91 -3.79 -21.25
C ILE A 376 16.05 -3.82 -20.22
N THR A 377 16.87 -2.78 -20.17
CA THR A 377 17.84 -2.61 -19.09
C THR A 377 17.29 -1.67 -18.04
N ILE A 378 17.37 -2.04 -16.76
CA ILE A 378 17.17 -1.12 -15.63
C ILE A 378 18.54 -0.72 -15.07
N ASN A 379 18.73 0.56 -14.80
CA ASN A 379 19.89 1.06 -14.06
C ASN A 379 19.39 1.83 -12.83
N TRP A 380 20.06 1.69 -11.69
CA TRP A 380 19.69 2.42 -10.47
C TRP A 380 20.87 2.68 -9.55
N VAL A 381 20.67 3.58 -8.59
CA VAL A 381 21.65 3.87 -7.54
C VAL A 381 21.03 3.66 -6.17
N LEU A 382 21.81 3.06 -5.26
CA LEU A 382 21.46 2.94 -3.85
C LEU A 382 22.73 3.05 -2.99
N ASP A 383 22.70 3.91 -1.98
CA ASP A 383 23.84 4.13 -1.06
C ASP A 383 25.19 4.39 -1.78
N GLY A 384 25.13 5.14 -2.90
CA GLY A 384 26.30 5.46 -3.74
C GLY A 384 26.79 4.33 -4.64
N GLN A 385 26.17 3.14 -4.59
CA GLN A 385 26.46 2.02 -5.49
C GLN A 385 25.54 2.07 -6.70
N ILE A 386 26.13 1.87 -7.88
CA ILE A 386 25.41 1.81 -9.16
C ILE A 386 25.17 0.35 -9.51
N PHE A 387 23.95 0.06 -9.94
CA PHE A 387 23.51 -1.26 -10.35
C PHE A 387 22.91 -1.20 -11.75
N SER A 388 23.00 -2.32 -12.49
CA SER A 388 22.42 -2.47 -13.82
C SER A 388 22.01 -3.92 -14.03
N GLU A 389 20.78 -4.14 -14.50
CA GLU A 389 20.23 -5.48 -14.74
C GLU A 389 19.37 -5.50 -16.00
N LYS A 390 19.29 -6.69 -16.62
CA LYS A 390 18.37 -6.94 -17.74
C LYS A 390 17.03 -7.42 -17.22
N ILE A 391 15.94 -6.92 -17.79
CA ILE A 391 14.56 -7.31 -17.52
C ILE A 391 14.02 -7.94 -18.81
N HIS A 392 13.88 -9.26 -18.80
CA HIS A 392 13.38 -10.00 -19.95
C HIS A 392 11.85 -9.91 -20.06
N PRO A 393 11.25 -10.23 -21.22
CA PRO A 393 9.80 -10.36 -21.33
C PRO A 393 9.24 -11.25 -20.23
N ASN A 394 8.15 -10.80 -19.60
CA ASN A 394 7.49 -11.47 -18.48
C ASN A 394 8.28 -11.53 -17.16
N ASP A 395 9.44 -10.87 -17.07
CA ASP A 395 10.07 -10.59 -15.78
C ASP A 395 9.28 -9.51 -15.04
N SER A 396 9.37 -9.53 -13.71
CA SER A 396 8.74 -8.55 -12.83
C SER A 396 9.71 -8.05 -11.76
N LEU A 397 9.45 -6.88 -11.20
CA LEU A 397 10.30 -6.32 -10.16
C LEU A 397 9.53 -5.43 -9.17
N CYS A 398 10.04 -5.39 -7.93
CA CYS A 398 9.68 -4.44 -6.90
C CYS A 398 10.81 -3.41 -6.74
N ILE A 399 10.47 -2.12 -6.71
CA ILE A 399 11.41 -1.00 -6.48
C ILE A 399 11.02 -0.27 -5.19
N LYS A 400 12.00 -0.05 -4.30
CA LYS A 400 11.79 0.73 -3.07
C LYS A 400 11.46 2.21 -3.38
N PRO A 401 10.70 2.89 -2.51
CA PRO A 401 10.48 4.33 -2.62
C PRO A 401 11.80 5.11 -2.72
N PHE A 402 11.78 6.17 -3.53
CA PHE A 402 12.87 7.12 -3.79
C PHE A 402 14.15 6.58 -4.46
N VAL A 403 14.21 5.29 -4.84
CA VAL A 403 15.31 4.77 -5.66
C VAL A 403 15.31 5.49 -7.00
N GLU A 404 16.41 6.17 -7.29
CA GLU A 404 16.68 6.82 -8.58
C GLU A 404 17.07 5.74 -9.58
N HIS A 405 16.35 5.68 -10.70
CA HIS A 405 16.52 4.64 -11.70
C HIS A 405 16.16 5.15 -13.10
N ASN A 406 16.44 4.33 -14.11
CA ASN A 406 15.92 4.51 -15.46
C ASN A 406 15.63 3.15 -16.11
N PHE A 407 14.92 3.18 -17.23
CA PHE A 407 14.79 2.04 -18.14
C PHE A 407 15.33 2.42 -19.52
N ARG A 408 16.11 1.52 -20.14
CA ARG A 408 16.76 1.74 -21.43
C ARG A 408 16.56 0.57 -22.39
N GLY A 409 16.69 0.87 -23.68
CA GLY A 409 16.33 -0.03 -24.79
C GLY A 409 15.02 0.41 -25.45
N GLU A 410 14.30 -0.53 -26.03
CA GLU A 410 12.99 -0.30 -26.64
C GLU A 410 12.02 -1.39 -26.17
N GLY A 411 10.89 -1.01 -25.59
CA GLY A 411 9.96 -1.99 -25.04
C GLY A 411 8.76 -1.38 -24.34
N LYS A 412 8.03 -2.19 -23.58
CA LYS A 412 6.81 -1.78 -22.90
C LYS A 412 6.75 -2.40 -21.50
N LEU A 413 6.49 -1.57 -20.50
CA LEU A 413 6.35 -1.96 -19.09
C LEU A 413 4.96 -1.62 -18.58
N LEU A 414 4.40 -2.49 -17.75
CA LEU A 414 3.30 -2.15 -16.85
C LEU A 414 3.90 -1.71 -15.52
N VAL A 415 3.48 -0.56 -14.99
CA VAL A 415 3.95 -0.02 -13.71
C VAL A 415 2.77 0.33 -12.82
N LEU A 416 2.78 -0.20 -11.59
CA LEU A 416 1.87 0.21 -10.52
C LEU A 416 2.68 0.78 -9.36
N ARG A 417 2.38 2.02 -8.97
CA ARG A 417 2.95 2.68 -7.80
C ARG A 417 1.91 2.76 -6.69
N ILE A 418 2.29 2.42 -5.46
CA ILE A 418 1.39 2.50 -4.28
C ILE A 418 2.10 3.10 -3.08
N GLY A 419 1.32 3.79 -2.25
CA GLY A 419 1.82 4.51 -1.08
C GLY A 419 2.17 3.68 0.15
N GLY A 420 1.63 2.46 0.25
CA GLY A 420 1.69 1.66 1.47
C GLY A 420 1.21 2.43 2.71
N LYS A 421 1.84 2.19 3.85
CA LYS A 421 1.49 2.85 5.11
C LYS A 421 2.08 4.27 5.25
N ILE A 422 3.16 4.58 4.52
CA ILE A 422 3.98 5.78 4.75
C ILE A 422 3.29 7.08 4.32
N VAL A 423 2.85 7.20 3.07
CA VAL A 423 2.31 8.47 2.54
C VAL A 423 0.96 8.84 3.15
N GLY A 424 0.63 10.13 3.26
CA GLY A 424 -0.55 10.60 3.99
C GLY A 424 -0.18 11.05 5.39
N ASP A 425 -0.89 10.60 6.42
CA ASP A 425 -0.69 11.11 7.78
C ASP A 425 0.66 10.72 8.40
N SER A 426 1.13 9.48 8.23
CA SER A 426 2.44 9.07 8.77
C SER A 426 3.61 9.88 8.18
N GLN A 427 3.57 10.19 6.88
CA GLN A 427 4.57 11.06 6.25
C GLN A 427 4.50 12.51 6.77
N ARG A 428 3.29 13.01 7.05
CA ARG A 428 3.08 14.36 7.62
C ARG A 428 3.61 14.43 9.05
N GLU A 429 3.32 13.42 9.87
CA GLU A 429 3.85 13.30 11.23
C GLU A 429 5.38 13.28 11.23
N LEU A 430 6.00 12.43 10.40
CA LEU A 430 7.47 12.41 10.26
C LEU A 430 8.05 13.76 9.83
N SER A 431 7.29 14.53 9.03
CA SER A 431 7.68 15.88 8.61
C SER A 431 7.61 16.88 9.76
N PHE A 432 6.61 16.77 10.65
CA PHE A 432 6.52 17.57 11.86
C PHE A 432 7.59 17.23 12.90
N VAL A 433 7.99 15.95 13.00
CA VAL A 433 9.10 15.49 13.86
C VAL A 433 10.45 16.13 13.47
N GLY A 434 10.62 16.54 12.21
CA GLY A 434 11.81 17.23 11.72
C GLY A 434 12.85 16.29 11.11
N LYS A 435 13.58 16.82 10.11
CA LYS A 435 14.55 16.05 9.31
C LYS A 435 15.75 15.58 10.16
N GLU A 436 16.15 16.39 11.11
CA GLU A 436 17.24 16.13 12.05
C GLU A 436 16.94 14.91 12.94
N ASN A 437 15.67 14.61 13.19
CA ASN A 437 15.22 13.52 14.06
C ASN A 437 14.83 12.25 13.29
N THR A 438 14.69 12.31 11.97
CA THR A 438 14.20 11.20 11.13
C THR A 438 14.98 9.90 11.33
N LYS A 439 16.31 9.96 11.51
CA LYS A 439 17.12 8.74 11.72
C LYS A 439 16.69 7.96 12.97
N ARG A 440 16.47 8.67 14.09
CA ARG A 440 16.02 8.06 15.35
C ARG A 440 14.55 7.67 15.31
N ALA A 441 13.71 8.46 14.65
CA ALA A 441 12.30 8.10 14.46
C ALA A 441 12.12 6.79 13.66
N ILE A 442 12.99 6.52 12.68
CA ILE A 442 12.99 5.26 11.91
C ILE A 442 13.59 4.10 12.72
N SER A 443 14.65 4.36 13.49
CA SER A 443 15.36 3.34 14.26
C SER A 443 16.11 4.00 15.41
N GLU A 444 15.62 3.82 16.63
CA GLU A 444 16.23 4.41 17.82
C GLU A 444 17.64 3.83 18.07
N THR A 445 18.55 4.68 18.51
CA THR A 445 19.98 4.35 18.69
C THR A 445 20.51 4.64 20.08
N MET A 446 19.73 5.30 20.93
CA MET A 446 20.16 5.69 22.28
C MET A 446 19.02 5.55 23.28
N GLN A 447 19.40 5.41 24.56
CA GLN A 447 18.46 5.46 25.67
C GLN A 447 17.84 6.87 25.77
N TRP A 448 16.58 6.97 26.22
CA TRP A 448 15.86 8.25 26.31
C TRP A 448 16.47 9.28 27.26
N PHE A 449 17.46 8.88 28.08
CA PHE A 449 18.26 9.76 28.91
C PHE A 449 19.66 9.16 29.15
N ASN A 450 20.59 9.99 29.61
CA ASN A 450 21.92 9.55 30.04
C ASN A 450 21.96 9.48 31.59
N PRO A 451 22.19 8.31 32.21
CA PRO A 451 22.26 8.20 33.67
C PRO A 451 23.44 8.95 34.30
N LYS A 452 24.46 9.31 33.50
CA LYS A 452 25.61 10.12 33.96
C LYS A 452 25.32 11.62 34.00
N GLY A 453 24.12 12.06 33.61
CA GLY A 453 23.75 13.47 33.52
C GLY A 453 24.08 14.11 32.17
N LYS A 454 23.90 15.44 32.09
CA LYS A 454 24.19 16.22 30.87
C LYS A 454 25.71 16.35 30.69
N GLN A 455 26.20 16.03 29.50
CA GLN A 455 27.43 16.63 28.98
C GLN A 455 27.08 17.93 28.28
#